data_AF-A0A847J2W3-F1
#
_entry.id   AF-A0A847J2W3-F1
#
_cell.length_a   1.000
_cell.length_b   1.000
_cell.length_c   1.000
_cell.angle_alpha   90.00
_cell.angle_beta   90.00
_cell.angle_gamma   90.00
#
_symmetry.space_group_name_H-M   'P 1'
#
loop_
_entity.id
_entity.type
_entity.pdbx_description
1 polymer ?
#
loop_
_entity_poly.entity_id
_entity_poly.type
_entity_poly.pdbx_seq_one_letter_code
_entity_poly.pdbx_strand_id
1 'polypeptide(L)'
;MTAWQVKWAEHKYWVMARSQQLYNQIRVLAKNNEWTDETTLTFDKLIDEAARQAPTRKTLTTAYEHVWGYFKKIATPEEKRAYLHLLDELEVDDDGLGPFLKSLTSKYQVTYLMQSRLIHEIPEKRKLK
;
A
#
# COMPACT_ATOMS: atom_id res chain seq x y z
N MET A 1 -16.30 -4.77 -11.31
CA MET A 1 -14.88 -4.48 -11.59
C MET A 1 -14.38 -5.53 -12.56
N THR A 2 -13.61 -5.14 -13.57
CA THR A 2 -12.92 -6.07 -14.47
C THR A 2 -11.77 -6.77 -13.73
N ALA A 3 -11.26 -7.87 -14.28
CA ALA A 3 -10.14 -8.62 -13.66
C ALA A 3 -8.92 -7.73 -13.40
N TRP A 4 -8.56 -6.87 -14.34
CA TRP A 4 -7.42 -5.96 -14.20
C TRP A 4 -7.66 -4.89 -13.13
N GLN A 5 -8.89 -4.39 -12.97
CA GLN A 5 -9.23 -3.40 -11.95
C GLN A 5 -9.06 -3.99 -10.54
N VAL A 6 -9.45 -5.25 -10.36
CA VAL A 6 -9.25 -5.99 -9.10
C VAL A 6 -7.75 -6.16 -8.83
N LYS A 7 -6.99 -6.66 -9.81
CA LYS A 7 -5.54 -6.86 -9.68
C LYS A 7 -4.81 -5.54 -9.39
N TRP A 8 -5.21 -4.45 -10.05
CA TRP A 8 -4.65 -3.14 -9.79
C TRP A 8 -5.00 -2.62 -8.40
N ALA A 9 -6.25 -2.73 -7.97
CA ALA A 9 -6.67 -2.33 -6.63
C ALA A 9 -5.86 -3.02 -5.53
N GLU A 10 -5.64 -4.33 -5.67
CA GLU A 10 -4.81 -5.13 -4.76
C GLU A 10 -3.36 -4.63 -4.70
N HIS A 11 -2.75 -4.35 -5.86
CA HIS A 11 -1.32 -4.03 -5.98
C HIS A 11 -0.99 -2.53 -5.83
N LYS A 12 -1.98 -1.64 -5.91
CA LYS A 12 -1.82 -0.18 -5.99
C LYS A 12 -0.82 0.40 -5.00
N TYR A 13 -1.04 0.18 -3.71
CA TYR A 13 -0.17 0.71 -2.65
C TYR A 13 1.12 -0.09 -2.48
N TRP A 14 1.11 -1.37 -2.86
CA TRP A 14 2.30 -2.20 -2.84
C TRP A 14 3.33 -1.76 -3.88
N VAL A 15 2.88 -1.39 -5.10
CA VAL A 15 3.72 -0.78 -6.13
C VAL A 15 4.21 0.59 -5.65
N MET A 16 3.33 1.43 -5.11
CA MET A 16 3.70 2.76 -4.61
C MET A 16 4.79 2.70 -3.52
N ALA A 17 4.69 1.73 -2.61
CA ALA A 17 5.68 1.49 -1.56
C ALA A 17 7.08 1.13 -2.10
N ARG A 18 7.17 0.68 -3.35
CA ARG A 18 8.42 0.26 -4.01
C ARG A 18 8.90 1.28 -5.04
N SER A 19 7.99 1.88 -5.79
CA SER A 19 8.31 2.86 -6.83
C SER A 19 7.14 3.77 -7.17
N GLN A 20 7.30 5.06 -6.87
CA GLN A 20 6.34 6.09 -7.31
C GLN A 20 6.30 6.20 -8.85
N GLN A 21 7.43 5.94 -9.52
CA GLN A 21 7.51 5.98 -10.98
C GLN A 21 6.66 4.88 -11.62
N LEU A 22 6.82 3.62 -11.19
CA LEU A 22 6.04 2.50 -11.73
C LEU A 22 4.55 2.66 -11.42
N TYR A 23 4.21 3.14 -10.21
CA TYR A 23 2.84 3.49 -9.87
C TYR A 23 2.23 4.51 -10.85
N ASN A 24 2.99 5.55 -11.21
CA ASN A 24 2.54 6.56 -12.17
C ASN A 24 2.39 5.99 -13.58
N GLN A 25 3.31 5.12 -14.03
CA GLN A 25 3.20 4.44 -15.33
C GLN A 25 1.93 3.59 -15.42
N ILE A 26 1.62 2.81 -14.38
CA ILE A 26 0.38 2.03 -14.32
C ILE A 26 -0.86 2.95 -14.33
N ARG A 27 -0.82 4.08 -13.63
CA ARG A 27 -1.93 5.05 -13.67
C ARG A 27 -2.17 5.61 -15.06
N VAL A 28 -1.11 5.88 -15.83
CA VAL A 28 -1.22 6.34 -17.21
C VAL A 28 -1.79 5.22 -18.08
N LEU A 29 -1.28 3.99 -17.92
CA LEU A 29 -1.78 2.80 -18.63
C LEU A 29 -3.29 2.59 -18.40
N ALA A 30 -3.77 2.82 -17.16
CA ALA A 30 -5.17 2.65 -16.79
C ALA A 30 -6.09 3.84 -17.14
N LYS A 31 -5.55 4.98 -17.61
CA LYS A 31 -6.28 6.27 -17.67
C LYS A 31 -7.52 6.25 -18.57
N ASN A 32 -7.44 5.59 -19.73
CA ASN A 32 -8.52 5.59 -20.72
C ASN A 32 -9.42 4.35 -20.62
N ASN A 33 -9.15 3.44 -19.68
CA ASN A 33 -9.89 2.19 -19.51
C ASN A 33 -9.92 1.30 -20.77
N GLU A 34 -8.99 1.53 -21.71
CA GLU A 34 -8.75 0.73 -22.91
C GLU A 34 -7.79 -0.41 -22.56
N TRP A 35 -8.35 -1.49 -22.01
CA TRP A 35 -7.57 -2.62 -21.55
C TRP A 35 -7.54 -3.74 -22.59
N THR A 36 -6.36 -4.00 -23.15
CA THR A 36 -6.07 -5.03 -24.14
C THR A 36 -5.08 -6.06 -23.60
N ASP A 37 -4.83 -7.13 -24.36
CA ASP A 37 -3.81 -8.12 -24.02
C ASP A 37 -2.40 -7.49 -23.92
N GLU A 38 -2.10 -6.52 -24.79
CA GLU A 38 -0.84 -5.77 -24.75
C GLU A 38 -0.70 -4.92 -23.48
N THR A 39 -1.79 -4.25 -23.06
CA THR A 39 -1.78 -3.51 -21.78
C THR A 39 -1.63 -4.45 -20.59
N THR A 40 -2.21 -5.65 -20.66
CA THR A 40 -2.06 -6.67 -19.62
C THR A 40 -0.62 -7.12 -19.48
N LEU A 41 0.05 -7.43 -20.61
CA LEU A 41 1.48 -7.78 -20.62
C LEU A 41 2.35 -6.64 -20.07
N THR A 42 2.03 -5.40 -20.42
CA THR A 42 2.75 -4.22 -19.93
C THR A 42 2.54 -4.03 -18.43
N PHE A 43 1.30 -4.15 -17.95
CA PHE A 43 0.97 -4.07 -16.53
C PHE A 43 1.72 -5.14 -15.72
N ASP A 44 1.75 -6.38 -16.19
CA ASP A 44 2.43 -7.47 -15.50
C ASP A 44 3.94 -7.24 -15.41
N LYS A 45 4.57 -6.75 -16.49
CA LYS A 45 6.00 -6.34 -16.47
C LYS A 45 6.28 -5.25 -15.43
N LEU A 46 5.38 -4.27 -15.28
CA LEU A 46 5.54 -3.20 -14.29
C LEU A 46 5.41 -3.72 -12.85
N ILE A 47 4.52 -4.69 -12.61
CA ILE A 47 4.41 -5.37 -11.31
C ILE A 47 5.69 -6.17 -11.01
N ASP A 48 6.23 -6.89 -11.99
CA ASP A 48 7.48 -7.66 -11.84
C ASP A 48 8.71 -6.76 -11.65
N GLU A 49 8.73 -5.58 -12.27
CA GLU A 49 9.74 -4.57 -12.00
C GLU A 49 9.62 -4.02 -10.59
N ALA A 50 8.40 -3.72 -10.13
CA ALA A 50 8.19 -3.31 -8.74
C ALA A 50 8.65 -4.39 -7.76
N ALA A 51 8.39 -5.67 -8.04
CA ALA A 51 8.82 -6.80 -7.21
C ALA A 51 10.34 -6.87 -6.99
N ARG A 52 11.13 -6.37 -7.94
CA ARG A 52 12.60 -6.32 -7.88
C ARG A 52 13.14 -5.12 -7.09
N GLN A 53 12.28 -4.18 -6.70
CA GLN A 53 12.66 -3.00 -5.94
C GLN A 53 12.30 -3.18 -4.47
N ALA A 54 13.29 -2.98 -3.60
CA ALA A 54 13.05 -2.90 -2.16
C ALA A 54 12.39 -1.56 -1.81
N PRO A 55 11.41 -1.53 -0.89
CA PRO A 55 10.92 -0.28 -0.33
C PRO A 55 12.05 0.53 0.29
N THR A 56 11.95 1.85 0.19
CA THR A 56 12.78 2.81 0.92
C THR A 56 11.92 3.51 1.96
N ARG A 57 12.55 4.14 2.96
CA ARG A 57 11.82 4.98 3.94
C ARG A 57 10.88 5.95 3.23
N LYS A 58 11.38 6.66 2.22
CA LYS A 58 10.61 7.64 1.44
C LYS A 58 9.38 7.02 0.75
N THR A 59 9.55 5.90 0.05
CA THR A 59 8.43 5.28 -0.68
C THR A 59 7.41 4.63 0.25
N LEU A 60 7.87 4.07 1.38
CA LEU A 60 6.99 3.59 2.45
C LEU A 60 6.20 4.72 3.08
N THR A 61 6.84 5.84 3.44
CA THR A 61 6.16 7.04 3.95
C THR A 61 5.02 7.44 3.02
N THR A 62 5.29 7.58 1.71
CA THR A 62 4.26 7.95 0.73
C THR A 62 3.11 6.95 0.70
N ALA A 63 3.39 5.65 0.65
CA ALA A 63 2.36 4.63 0.63
C ALA A 63 1.51 4.63 1.92
N TYR A 64 2.16 4.77 3.08
CA TYR A 64 1.49 4.78 4.39
C TYR A 64 0.68 6.05 4.63
N GLU A 65 1.11 7.21 4.15
CA GLU A 65 0.28 8.43 4.17
C GLU A 65 -1.01 8.26 3.36
N HIS A 66 -0.93 7.58 2.20
CA HIS A 66 -2.11 7.25 1.41
C HIS A 66 -3.04 6.27 2.14
N VAL A 67 -2.49 5.26 2.80
CA VAL A 67 -3.27 4.32 3.64
C VAL A 67 -3.90 5.04 4.83
N TRP A 68 -3.17 5.93 5.50
CA TRP A 68 -3.68 6.75 6.60
C TRP A 68 -4.86 7.63 6.19
N GLY A 69 -4.91 8.05 4.92
CA GLY A 69 -6.03 8.79 4.36
C GLY A 69 -7.41 8.16 4.57
N TYR A 70 -7.48 6.82 4.72
CA TYR A 70 -8.72 6.10 5.03
C TYR A 70 -9.18 6.27 6.48
N PHE A 71 -8.24 6.47 7.42
CA PHE A 71 -8.53 6.53 8.85
C PHE A 71 -8.66 7.97 9.37
N LYS A 72 -8.12 8.97 8.67
CA LYS A 72 -8.00 10.35 9.15
C LYS A 72 -9.28 11.00 9.71
N LYS A 73 -10.47 10.54 9.29
CA LYS A 73 -11.78 11.05 9.73
C LYS A 73 -12.45 10.21 10.82
N ILE A 74 -11.96 9.00 11.07
CA ILE A 74 -12.58 8.00 11.96
C ILE A 74 -11.67 7.54 13.10
N ALA A 75 -10.36 7.77 12.97
CA ALA A 75 -9.36 7.46 13.99
C ALA A 75 -9.53 8.36 15.21
N THR A 76 -9.28 7.80 16.40
CA THR A 76 -9.30 8.56 17.65
C THR A 76 -8.11 9.52 17.75
N PRO A 77 -8.15 10.52 18.65
CA PRO A 77 -6.99 11.37 18.91
C PRO A 77 -5.73 10.59 19.33
N GLU A 78 -5.89 9.49 20.06
CA GLU A 78 -4.82 8.59 20.49
C GLU A 78 -4.19 7.89 19.29
N GLU A 79 -5.01 7.34 18.39
CA GLU A 79 -4.52 6.67 17.17
C GLU A 79 -3.84 7.63 16.22
N LYS A 80 -4.35 8.86 16.10
CA LYS A 80 -3.69 9.91 15.32
C LYS A 80 -2.33 10.27 15.90
N ARG A 81 -2.20 10.36 17.22
CA ARG A 81 -0.90 10.60 17.89
C ARG A 81 0.06 9.44 17.67
N ALA A 82 -0.41 8.20 17.83
CA ALA A 82 0.38 7.00 17.56
C ALA A 82 0.85 6.94 16.10
N TYR A 83 -0.03 7.24 15.14
CA TYR A 83 0.32 7.33 13.73
C TYR A 83 1.46 8.33 13.48
N LEU A 84 1.34 9.56 14.00
CA LEU A 84 2.36 10.60 13.78
C LEU A 84 3.70 10.21 14.38
N HIS A 85 3.71 9.61 15.57
CA HIS A 85 4.92 9.11 16.22
C HIS A 85 5.59 8.00 15.39
N LEU A 86 4.82 6.98 14.99
CA LEU A 86 5.32 5.86 14.19
C LEU A 86 5.77 6.28 12.78
N LEU A 87 5.18 7.35 12.23
CA LEU A 87 5.60 7.92 10.95
C LEU A 87 6.95 8.62 11.06
N ASP A 88 7.20 9.32 12.17
CA ASP A 88 8.47 10.01 12.42
C ASP A 88 9.62 9.00 12.60
N GLU A 89 9.37 7.94 13.37
CA GLU A 89 10.29 6.84 13.65
C GLU A 89 10.38 5.79 12.54
N LEU A 90 9.69 5.98 11.42
CA LEU A 90 9.62 4.96 10.36
C LEU A 90 11.02 4.64 9.82
N GLU A 91 11.44 3.41 9.99
CA GLU A 91 12.62 2.81 9.36
C GLU A 91 12.23 1.56 8.58
N VAL A 92 12.92 1.27 7.48
CA VAL A 92 12.57 0.15 6.59
C VAL A 92 12.74 -1.20 7.31
N ASP A 93 13.79 -1.32 8.10
CA ASP A 93 14.15 -2.57 8.79
C ASP A 93 13.48 -2.72 10.17
N ASP A 94 12.88 -1.64 10.70
CA ASP A 94 12.15 -1.62 11.98
C ASP A 94 10.81 -0.88 11.83
N ASP A 95 9.97 -1.40 10.93
CA ASP A 95 8.69 -0.79 10.61
C ASP A 95 7.63 -1.07 11.69
N GLY A 96 7.44 -0.10 12.59
CA GLY A 96 6.34 -0.08 13.55
C GLY A 96 5.00 0.39 12.98
N LEU A 97 5.00 1.17 11.88
CA LEU A 97 3.84 1.83 11.32
C LEU A 97 2.98 0.88 10.49
N GLY A 98 3.58 0.00 9.69
CA GLY A 98 2.87 -1.01 8.91
C GLY A 98 1.92 -1.86 9.76
N PRO A 99 2.41 -2.55 10.81
CA PRO A 99 1.55 -3.36 11.68
C PRO A 99 0.43 -2.54 12.35
N PHE A 100 0.71 -1.27 12.70
CA PHE A 100 -0.30 -0.38 13.23
C PHE A 100 -1.41 -0.11 12.20
N LEU A 101 -1.08 0.26 10.97
CA LEU A 101 -2.05 0.48 9.89
C LEU A 101 -2.84 -0.79 9.52
N LYS A 102 -2.19 -1.96 9.59
CA LYS A 102 -2.86 -3.27 9.43
C LYS A 102 -3.90 -3.50 10.54
N SER A 103 -3.56 -3.17 11.79
CA SER A 103 -4.52 -3.26 12.90
C SER A 103 -5.72 -2.32 12.74
N LEU A 104 -5.50 -1.09 12.27
CA LEU A 104 -6.59 -0.14 11.99
C LEU A 104 -7.47 -0.62 10.82
N THR A 105 -6.86 -1.21 9.80
CA THR A 105 -7.58 -1.81 8.67
C THR A 105 -8.59 -2.85 9.15
N SER A 106 -8.17 -3.74 10.07
CA SER A 106 -9.06 -4.73 10.68
C SER A 106 -10.05 -4.12 11.66
N LYS A 107 -9.64 -3.17 12.51
CA LYS A 107 -10.52 -2.51 13.49
C LYS A 107 -11.69 -1.80 12.81
N TYR A 108 -11.40 -1.03 11.77
CA TYR A 108 -12.38 -0.22 11.05
C TYR A 108 -13.01 -0.93 9.85
N GLN A 109 -12.65 -2.20 9.60
CA GLN A 109 -13.20 -3.02 8.52
C GLN A 109 -13.11 -2.32 7.15
N VAL A 110 -11.96 -1.73 6.84
CA VAL A 110 -11.75 -1.02 5.57
C VAL A 110 -11.53 -2.04 4.45
N THR A 111 -12.62 -2.52 3.85
CA THR A 111 -12.62 -3.64 2.88
C THR A 111 -11.58 -3.47 1.77
N TYR A 112 -11.43 -2.26 1.23
CA TYR A 112 -10.45 -1.98 0.18
C TYR A 112 -9.01 -2.27 0.61
N LEU A 113 -8.64 -1.86 1.83
CA LEU A 113 -7.30 -2.09 2.38
C LEU A 113 -7.12 -3.54 2.82
N MET A 114 -8.18 -4.21 3.28
CA MET A 114 -8.16 -5.64 3.60
C MET A 114 -7.89 -6.53 2.37
N GLN A 115 -8.07 -6.01 1.15
CA GLN A 115 -7.71 -6.71 -0.09
C GLN A 115 -6.35 -6.27 -0.63
N SER A 116 -5.66 -5.34 0.03
CA SER A 116 -4.39 -4.81 -0.46
C SER A 116 -3.24 -5.75 -0.14
N ARG A 117 -2.44 -6.05 -1.17
CA ARG A 117 -1.20 -6.81 -1.03
C ARG A 117 -0.22 -6.18 -0.05
N LEU A 118 -0.16 -4.84 -0.01
CA LEU A 118 0.68 -4.11 0.96
C LEU A 118 0.33 -4.51 2.40
N ILE A 119 -0.97 -4.57 2.73
CA ILE A 119 -1.43 -4.90 4.07
C ILE A 119 -1.22 -6.37 4.41
N HIS A 120 -1.41 -7.26 3.43
CA HIS A 120 -1.19 -8.70 3.62
C HIS A 120 0.28 -9.05 3.87
N GLU A 121 1.20 -8.42 3.15
CA GLU A 121 2.64 -8.70 3.28
C GLU A 121 3.29 -8.11 4.53
N ILE A 122 2.61 -7.21 5.26
CA ILE A 122 3.12 -6.69 6.53
C ILE A 122 3.24 -7.86 7.52
N PRO A 123 4.44 -8.11 8.07
CA PRO A 123 4.66 -9.20 9.00
C PRO A 123 3.78 -9.01 10.24
N GLU A 124 3.19 -10.11 10.72
CA GLU A 124 2.51 -10.10 12.01
C GLU A 124 3.54 -9.71 13.08
N LYS A 125 3.25 -8.69 13.89
CA LYS A 125 4.05 -8.45 15.10
C LYS A 125 4.00 -9.73 15.93
N ARG A 126 5.11 -10.47 15.98
CA ARG A 126 5.27 -11.57 16.92
C ARG A 126 5.00 -10.98 18.30
N LYS A 127 3.88 -11.38 18.91
CA LYS A 127 3.69 -11.18 20.34
C LYS A 127 4.84 -11.93 21.01
N LEU A 128 5.86 -11.21 21.46
CA LEU A 128 6.81 -11.75 22.42
C LEU A 128 5.96 -12.19 23.62
N LYS A 129 5.92 -13.51 23.83
CA LYS A 129 5.30 -14.13 25.00
C LYS A 129 6.11 -13.79 26.24
#